data_AF-A0A7S3GY58-F1
#
_entry.id   AF-A0A7S3GY58-F1
#
_cell.length_a   1.000
_cell.length_b   1.000
_cell.length_c   1.000
_cell.angle_alpha   90.00
_cell.angle_beta   90.00
_cell.angle_gamma   90.00
#
_symmetry.space_group_name_H-M   'P 1'
#
loop_
_entity.id
_entity.type
_entity.pdbx_description
1 polymer ?
#
loop_
_entity_poly.entity_id
_entity_poly.type
_entity_poly.pdbx_seq_one_letter_code
_entity_poly.pdbx_strand_id
1 'polypeptide(L)'
;HILNCGDVGSCHGGSVDGPYQWLDSISKQTGTGIAYDTANPYMACSSESQQGFCPHADWTCKAENVARTCSTFPPQGFCAALSRYPNATISDYGSISGAAAMQKEIFNRGPISCGVDAVPLLKYTGG
;
A
#
# COMPACT_ATOMS: atom_id res chain seq x y z
N HIS A 1 -0.98 5.54 -1.48
CA HIS A 1 0.37 5.56 -2.08
C HIS A 1 0.62 4.34 -2.96
N ILE A 2 0.78 3.14 -2.38
CA ILE A 2 1.08 1.92 -3.16
C ILE A 2 0.03 1.62 -4.25
N LEU A 3 -1.28 1.72 -3.94
CA LEU A 3 -2.33 1.51 -4.95
C LEU A 3 -2.28 2.49 -6.13
N ASN A 4 -1.70 3.67 -5.93
CA ASN A 4 -1.61 4.70 -6.97
C ASN A 4 -0.33 4.56 -7.81
N CYS A 5 0.76 4.05 -7.22
CA CYS A 5 2.12 4.18 -7.76
C CYS A 5 2.91 2.86 -7.84
N GLY A 6 2.38 1.80 -7.23
CA GLY A 6 3.09 0.52 -7.12
C GLY A 6 3.07 -0.31 -8.39
N ASP A 7 2.00 -0.18 -9.18
CA ASP A 7 1.71 -1.05 -10.33
C ASP A 7 1.82 -2.56 -10.01
N VAL A 8 1.48 -2.91 -8.77
CA VAL A 8 1.55 -4.27 -8.21
C VAL A 8 0.19 -4.80 -7.75
N GLY A 9 -0.88 -4.10 -8.15
CA GLY A 9 -2.26 -4.43 -7.84
C GLY A 9 -3.18 -3.20 -7.93
N SER A 10 -4.48 -3.44 -7.86
CA SER A 10 -5.53 -2.41 -7.87
C SER A 10 -6.70 -2.83 -6.97
N CYS A 11 -7.80 -2.08 -6.99
CA CYS A 11 -9.06 -2.48 -6.35
C CYS A 11 -9.64 -3.80 -6.89
N HIS A 12 -9.15 -4.29 -8.04
CA HIS A 12 -9.58 -5.56 -8.65
C HIS A 12 -8.61 -6.72 -8.40
N GLY A 13 -7.63 -6.53 -7.51
CA GLY A 13 -6.70 -7.57 -7.09
C GLY A 13 -5.24 -7.23 -7.36
N GLY A 14 -4.36 -8.07 -6.83
CA GLY A 14 -2.91 -7.94 -6.92
C GLY A 14 -2.23 -9.21 -6.41
N SER A 15 -0.91 -9.16 -6.25
CA SER A 15 -0.14 -10.28 -5.70
C SER A 15 0.33 -9.98 -4.27
N VAL A 16 0.61 -11.04 -3.50
CA VAL A 16 1.15 -10.92 -2.14
C VAL A 16 2.57 -10.33 -2.17
N ASP A 17 3.39 -10.74 -3.13
CA ASP A 17 4.80 -10.35 -3.19
C ASP A 17 5.03 -8.99 -3.85
N GLY A 18 4.13 -8.56 -4.74
CA GLY A 18 4.27 -7.33 -5.52
C GLY A 18 4.56 -6.08 -4.67
N PRO A 19 3.81 -5.82 -3.58
CA PRO A 19 4.10 -4.72 -2.65
C PRO A 19 5.53 -4.68 -2.12
N TYR A 20 6.10 -5.84 -1.78
CA TYR A 20 7.46 -5.93 -1.27
C TYR A 20 8.49 -5.71 -2.38
N GLN A 21 8.27 -6.29 -3.58
CA GLN A 21 9.12 -6.06 -4.75
C GLN A 21 9.21 -4.58 -5.11
N TRP A 22 8.07 -3.90 -5.17
CA TRP A 22 8.02 -2.47 -5.44
C TRP A 22 8.71 -1.67 -4.34
N LEU A 23 8.41 -1.97 -3.06
CA LEU A 23 8.96 -1.22 -1.94
C LEU A 23 10.49 -1.38 -1.82
N ASP A 24 11.01 -2.59 -2.04
CA ASP A 24 12.46 -2.85 -2.08
C ASP A 24 13.13 -2.09 -3.22
N SER A 25 12.52 -2.14 -4.42
CA SER A 25 13.00 -1.44 -5.61
C SER A 25 13.13 0.07 -5.37
N ILE A 26 12.07 0.73 -4.90
CA ILE A 26 12.13 2.18 -4.62
C ILE A 26 13.10 2.50 -3.47
N SER A 27 13.13 1.66 -2.42
CA SER A 27 14.03 1.86 -1.27
C SER A 27 15.49 1.89 -1.71
N LYS A 28 15.88 0.99 -2.61
CA LYS A 28 17.25 0.90 -3.15
C LYS A 28 17.54 1.99 -4.18
N GLN A 29 16.57 2.36 -5.02
CA GLN A 29 16.77 3.34 -6.09
C GLN A 29 16.82 4.79 -5.60
N THR A 30 15.96 5.16 -4.64
CA THR A 30 15.80 6.55 -4.21
C THR A 30 16.30 6.80 -2.79
N GLY A 31 16.54 5.75 -2.00
CA GLY A 31 16.78 5.87 -0.56
C GLY A 31 15.53 6.24 0.24
N THR A 32 14.35 6.25 -0.39
CA THR A 32 13.05 6.55 0.23
C THR A 32 12.08 5.40 -0.03
N GLY A 33 11.05 5.27 0.79
CA GLY A 33 10.08 4.18 0.64
C GLY A 33 8.63 4.64 0.70
N ILE A 34 7.78 3.78 1.27
CA ILE A 34 6.34 4.02 1.32
C ILE A 34 6.01 5.11 2.33
N ALA A 35 5.37 6.18 1.87
CA ALA A 35 4.78 7.23 2.71
C ALA A 35 3.86 6.65 3.80
N TYR A 36 3.90 7.24 4.99
CA TYR A 36 2.99 6.88 6.09
C TYR A 36 1.54 7.23 5.76
N ASP A 37 0.60 6.54 6.40
CA ASP A 37 -0.83 6.67 6.13
C ASP A 37 -1.33 8.13 6.25
N THR A 38 -0.81 8.89 7.21
CA THR A 38 -1.18 10.31 7.40
C THR A 38 -0.82 11.21 6.20
N ALA A 39 0.13 10.80 5.36
CA ALA A 39 0.48 11.54 4.15
C ALA A 39 -0.37 11.12 2.95
N ASN A 40 -1.01 9.95 3.00
CA ASN A 40 -1.85 9.44 1.93
C ASN A 40 -2.87 8.43 2.47
N PRO A 41 -3.95 8.94 3.10
CA PRO A 41 -4.95 8.10 3.73
C PRO A 41 -5.61 7.14 2.75
N TYR A 42 -6.04 5.99 3.25
CA TYR A 42 -6.74 5.01 2.42
C TYR A 42 -8.09 5.54 1.92
N MET A 43 -8.28 5.47 0.60
CA MET A 43 -9.47 5.97 -0.10
C MET A 43 -10.30 4.88 -0.78
N ALA A 44 -9.87 3.61 -0.70
CA ALA A 44 -10.50 2.48 -1.38
C ALA A 44 -10.67 2.67 -2.90
N CYS A 45 -9.72 3.34 -3.55
CA CYS A 45 -9.72 3.60 -4.98
C CYS A 45 -8.38 3.32 -5.64
N SER A 46 -8.46 2.89 -6.89
CA SER A 46 -7.38 2.79 -7.90
C SER A 46 -7.83 3.52 -9.16
N SER A 47 -6.90 3.86 -10.05
CA SER A 47 -7.16 4.68 -11.25
C SER A 47 -8.18 4.09 -12.22
N GLU A 48 -8.30 2.77 -12.27
CA GLU A 48 -9.30 2.07 -13.10
C GLU A 48 -10.71 2.06 -12.48
N SER A 49 -10.83 2.32 -11.16
CA SER A 49 -12.01 1.88 -10.42
C SER A 49 -13.19 2.76 -10.72
N GLN A 50 -14.30 2.11 -11.07
CA GLN A 50 -15.59 2.76 -11.32
C GLN A 50 -16.51 2.75 -10.09
N GLN A 51 -16.01 2.28 -8.95
CA GLN A 51 -16.82 2.12 -7.73
C GLN A 51 -16.90 3.43 -6.94
N GLY A 52 -18.08 3.70 -6.38
CA GLY A 52 -18.30 4.82 -5.47
C GLY A 52 -17.83 6.16 -6.05
N PHE A 53 -16.95 6.85 -5.33
CA PHE A 53 -16.45 8.17 -5.74
C PHE A 53 -15.14 8.08 -6.57
N CYS A 54 -14.62 6.89 -6.86
CA CYS A 54 -13.35 6.73 -7.57
C CYS A 54 -13.33 7.46 -8.94
N PRO A 55 -14.40 7.47 -9.76
CA PRO A 55 -14.43 8.24 -11.02
C PRO A 55 -14.36 9.76 -10.86
N HIS A 56 -14.60 10.28 -9.65
CA HIS A 56 -14.67 11.71 -9.37
C HIS A 56 -13.39 12.27 -8.75
N ALA A 57 -12.32 11.46 -8.71
CA ALA A 57 -11.01 11.84 -8.23
C ALA A 57 -9.93 11.19 -9.09
N ASP A 58 -8.72 11.75 -9.01
CA ASP A 58 -7.57 11.24 -9.75
C ASP A 58 -6.71 10.39 -8.81
N TRP A 59 -6.46 9.14 -9.22
CA TRP A 59 -5.66 8.13 -8.50
C TRP A 59 -4.38 7.75 -9.23
N THR A 60 -4.05 8.42 -10.33
CA THR A 60 -2.80 8.19 -11.06
C THR A 60 -1.58 8.50 -10.20
N CYS A 61 -0.41 7.94 -10.53
CA CYS A 61 0.80 8.23 -9.78
C CYS A 61 1.33 9.65 -10.05
N LYS A 62 0.77 10.62 -9.34
CA LYS A 62 1.26 12.01 -9.27
C LYS A 62 1.73 12.34 -7.86
N ALA A 63 2.49 13.44 -7.71
CA ALA A 63 3.10 13.81 -6.44
C ALA A 63 2.07 13.94 -5.29
N GLU A 64 0.89 14.52 -5.56
CA GLU A 64 -0.19 14.61 -4.56
C GLU A 64 -0.79 13.25 -4.18
N ASN A 65 -0.70 12.27 -5.08
CA ASN A 65 -1.16 10.89 -4.87
C ASN A 65 -0.06 9.98 -4.30
N VAL A 66 1.14 10.53 -4.06
CA VAL A 66 2.21 9.91 -3.26
C VAL A 66 2.08 10.36 -1.81
N ALA A 67 2.11 11.67 -1.57
CA ALA A 67 1.99 12.29 -0.26
C ALA A 67 1.43 13.72 -0.38
N ARG A 68 0.38 14.06 0.36
CA ARG A 68 -0.25 15.39 0.31
C ARG A 68 -0.72 15.89 1.66
N THR A 69 -0.91 17.20 1.71
CA THR A 69 -1.65 17.88 2.78
C THR A 69 -2.54 18.97 2.18
N CYS A 70 -3.53 19.41 2.94
CA CYS A 70 -4.40 20.52 2.58
C CYS A 70 -4.32 21.59 3.68
N SER A 71 -4.11 22.84 3.29
CA SER A 71 -3.90 23.93 4.25
C SER A 71 -5.19 24.36 4.96
N THR A 72 -6.30 24.47 4.23
CA THR A 72 -7.65 24.76 4.73
C THR A 72 -8.67 24.51 3.60
N PHE A 73 -9.95 24.91 3.79
CA PHE A 73 -11.02 24.75 2.80
C PHE A 73 -10.90 25.74 1.63
N PRO A 74 -11.24 25.34 0.39
CA PRO A 74 -11.41 26.28 -0.72
C PRO A 74 -12.51 27.32 -0.43
N PRO A 75 -12.40 28.56 -0.95
CA PRO A 75 -11.32 29.07 -1.81
C PRO A 75 -10.06 29.56 -1.05
N GLN A 76 -10.07 29.57 0.29
CA GLN A 76 -8.96 30.13 1.09
C GLN A 76 -7.77 29.17 1.23
N GLY A 77 -7.96 27.89 0.90
CA GLY A 77 -6.95 26.85 1.00
C GLY A 77 -6.71 26.09 -0.30
N PHE A 78 -5.68 25.26 -0.26
CA PHE A 78 -5.28 24.39 -1.35
C PHE A 78 -4.73 23.08 -0.79
N CYS A 79 -4.71 22.05 -1.63
CA CYS A 79 -3.97 20.82 -1.36
C CYS A 79 -2.71 20.79 -2.21
N ALA A 80 -1.60 20.31 -1.65
CA ALA A 80 -0.33 20.22 -2.35
C ALA A 80 0.44 18.95 -1.98
N ALA A 81 1.33 18.55 -2.88
CA ALA A 81 2.26 17.46 -2.64
C ALA A 81 3.30 17.83 -1.57
N LEU A 82 3.66 16.87 -0.74
CA LEU A 82 4.72 17.03 0.25
C LEU A 82 6.07 16.63 -0.37
N SER A 83 7.06 17.51 -0.29
CA SER A 83 8.44 17.21 -0.72
C SER A 83 9.23 16.42 0.32
N ARG A 84 8.83 16.49 1.59
CA ARG A 84 9.42 15.75 2.72
C ARG A 84 8.31 15.22 3.61
N TYR A 85 8.34 13.93 3.89
CA TYR A 85 7.36 13.23 4.70
C TYR A 85 7.97 11.95 5.27
N PRO A 86 7.52 11.48 6.45
CA PRO A 86 7.96 10.19 6.98
C PRO A 86 7.56 9.06 6.04
N ASN A 87 8.49 8.14 5.84
CA ASN A 87 8.32 6.96 4.99
C ASN A 87 9.09 5.78 5.59
N ALA A 88 8.71 4.56 5.19
CA ALA A 88 9.38 3.33 5.59
C ALA A 88 10.04 2.68 4.38
N THR A 89 11.29 2.26 4.54
CA THR A 89 12.04 1.45 3.57
C THR A 89 12.14 0.01 4.06
N ILE A 90 12.49 -0.90 3.15
CA ILE A 90 12.86 -2.28 3.50
C ILE A 90 14.25 -2.59 2.96
N SER A 91 14.95 -3.50 3.62
CA SER A 91 16.29 -3.95 3.21
C SER A 91 16.27 -5.23 2.38
N ASP A 92 15.24 -6.05 2.55
CA ASP A 92 15.12 -7.38 1.97
C ASP A 92 13.66 -7.84 1.92
N TYR A 93 13.37 -8.78 1.01
CA TYR A 93 12.07 -9.46 0.92
C TYR A 93 12.27 -10.86 0.30
N GLY A 94 11.30 -11.75 0.53
CA GLY A 94 11.33 -13.08 -0.08
C GLY A 94 10.05 -13.86 0.17
N SER A 95 10.00 -15.06 -0.39
CA SER A 95 8.83 -15.94 -0.30
C SER A 95 9.23 -17.25 0.40
N ILE A 96 8.36 -17.72 1.28
CA ILE A 96 8.51 -18.99 2.01
C ILE A 96 7.24 -19.81 1.88
N SER A 97 7.35 -21.12 2.05
CA SER A 97 6.20 -22.02 2.02
C SER A 97 6.37 -23.17 3.01
N GLY A 98 5.23 -23.68 3.51
CA GLY A 98 5.18 -24.75 4.49
C GLY A 98 5.29 -24.26 5.94
N ALA A 99 4.59 -24.96 6.84
CA ALA A 99 4.40 -24.54 8.23
C ALA A 99 5.72 -24.32 8.99
N ALA A 100 6.72 -25.18 8.81
CA ALA A 100 8.00 -25.06 9.50
C ALA A 100 8.77 -23.80 9.09
N ALA A 101 8.78 -23.46 7.79
CA ALA A 101 9.43 -22.25 7.31
C ALA A 101 8.69 -20.99 7.77
N MET A 102 7.34 -21.01 7.72
CA MET A 102 6.50 -19.92 8.22
C MET A 102 6.73 -19.65 9.71
N GLN A 103 6.71 -20.69 10.55
CA GLN A 103 6.97 -20.55 11.98
C GLN A 103 8.36 -19.97 12.25
N LYS A 104 9.37 -20.43 11.52
CA LYS A 104 10.74 -19.93 11.65
C LYS A 104 10.85 -18.46 11.29
N GLU A 105 10.23 -18.02 10.19
CA GLU A 105 10.27 -16.61 9.78
C GLU A 105 9.51 -15.72 10.77
N ILE A 106 8.30 -16.13 11.15
CA ILE A 106 7.46 -15.39 12.10
C ILE A 106 8.19 -15.19 13.44
N PHE A 107 8.80 -16.25 13.95
CA PHE A 107 9.52 -16.19 15.22
C PHE A 107 10.73 -15.25 15.18
N ASN A 108 11.47 -15.22 14.08
CA ASN A 108 12.72 -14.45 13.99
C ASN A 108 12.52 -13.01 13.50
N ARG A 109 11.51 -12.75 12.66
CA ARG A 109 11.37 -11.49 11.90
C ARG A 109 9.96 -10.89 11.95
N GLY A 110 9.03 -11.50 12.68
CA GLY A 110 7.69 -10.97 12.89
C GLY A 110 6.67 -11.40 11.82
N PRO A 111 5.47 -10.80 11.82
CA PRO A 111 4.37 -11.23 10.96
C PRO A 111 4.71 -11.28 9.46
N ILE A 112 4.16 -12.27 8.76
CA ILE A 112 4.30 -12.46 7.31
C ILE A 112 2.94 -12.30 6.61
N SER A 113 2.97 -12.08 5.29
CA SER A 113 1.77 -12.08 4.45
C SER A 113 1.56 -13.44 3.77
N CYS A 114 0.31 -13.90 3.67
CA CYS A 114 -0.05 -15.19 3.07
C CYS A 114 -1.35 -15.06 2.26
N GLY A 115 -1.47 -15.82 1.16
CA GLY A 115 -2.74 -15.99 0.46
C GLY A 115 -3.62 -17.05 1.13
N VAL A 116 -4.93 -16.84 1.15
CA VAL A 116 -5.93 -17.78 1.68
C VAL A 116 -7.19 -17.74 0.83
N ASP A 117 -7.86 -18.88 0.67
CA ASP A 117 -9.22 -18.92 0.13
C ASP A 117 -10.18 -18.36 1.18
N ALA A 118 -10.87 -17.26 0.84
CA ALA A 118 -11.76 -16.57 1.76
C ALA A 118 -13.14 -17.25 1.90
N VAL A 119 -13.54 -18.12 0.97
CA VAL A 119 -14.88 -18.73 0.97
C VAL A 119 -15.18 -19.47 2.28
N PRO A 120 -14.29 -20.31 2.82
CA PRO A 120 -14.52 -21.00 4.09
C PRO A 120 -14.59 -20.06 5.31
N LEU A 121 -14.05 -18.84 5.21
CA LEU A 121 -13.92 -17.88 6.31
C LEU A 121 -15.07 -16.87 6.38
N LEU A 122 -15.95 -16.83 5.39
CA LEU A 122 -16.97 -15.77 5.22
C LEU A 122 -17.88 -15.57 6.45
N LYS A 123 -18.14 -16.62 7.22
CA LYS A 123 -19.03 -16.59 8.40
C LYS A 123 -18.31 -16.96 9.71
N TYR A 124 -16.97 -16.90 9.73
CA TYR A 124 -16.20 -17.23 10.91
C TYR A 124 -16.44 -16.21 12.04
N THR A 125 -16.76 -16.70 13.25
CA THR A 125 -17.03 -15.85 14.42
C THR A 125 -16.18 -16.21 15.65
N GLY A 126 -15.29 -17.20 15.57
CA GLY A 126 -14.40 -17.58 16.68
C GLY A 126 -13.88 -19.02 16.62
N GLY A 127 -12.74 -19.26 17.29
CA GLY A 127 -11.93 -20.48 17.31
C GLY A 127 -10.60 -20.24 18.03
#